data_AF-A0A7S1N836-F1
#
_entry.id   AF-A0A7S1N836-F1
#
_cell.length_a   1.000
_cell.length_b   1.000
_cell.length_c   1.000
_cell.angle_alpha   90.00
_cell.angle_beta   90.00
_cell.angle_gamma   90.00
#
_symmetry.space_group_name_H-M   'P 1'
#
loop_
_entity.id
_entity.type
_entity.pdbx_description
1 polymer ?
#
loop_
_entity_poly.entity_id
_entity_poly.type
_entity_poly.pdbx_seq_one_letter_code
_entity_poly.pdbx_strand_id
1 'polypeptide(L)'
;GESNAKRNPNKYHCLLRALMRYWQSHWETPWADSLPIGIVQLSAYSTRSTIPALRWSQFRAVTETPRSFLALSLDWPDLINPCGDIHPRTKLEVAARLAEGADYVTRQPAGAYFVS
;
A
#
# COMPACT_ATOMS: atom_id res chain seq x y z
N GLY A 1 -0.84 3.92 7.37
CA GLY A 1 -0.17 5.13 6.83
C GLY A 1 -0.64 6.43 7.50
N GLU A 2 -1.87 6.43 8.00
CA GLU A 2 -2.65 7.53 8.56
C GLU A 2 -1.88 8.34 9.62
N SER A 3 -1.20 7.65 10.54
CA SER A 3 -0.39 8.27 11.60
C SER A 3 0.90 8.89 11.06
N ASN A 4 1.43 8.39 9.94
CA ASN A 4 2.65 8.93 9.33
C ASN A 4 2.37 10.12 8.40
N ALA A 5 1.14 10.24 7.90
CA ALA A 5 0.70 11.40 7.12
C ALA A 5 0.90 12.73 7.87
N LYS A 6 0.89 12.72 9.22
CA LYS A 6 1.11 13.94 10.04
C LYS A 6 2.59 14.30 10.25
N ARG A 7 3.50 13.32 10.16
CA ARG A 7 4.86 13.48 10.70
C ARG A 7 5.88 13.75 9.61
N ASN A 8 6.09 12.80 8.70
CA ASN A 8 7.17 12.85 7.72
C ASN A 8 6.81 11.99 6.49
N PRO A 9 5.90 12.44 5.61
CA PRO A 9 5.47 11.65 4.45
C PRO A 9 6.65 11.27 3.56
N ASN A 10 7.63 12.16 3.37
CA ASN A 10 8.77 11.92 2.48
C ASN A 10 9.74 10.83 2.98
N LYS A 11 9.83 10.60 4.29
CA LYS A 11 10.65 9.51 4.87
C LYS A 11 9.91 8.16 4.88
N TYR A 12 8.60 8.17 4.62
CA TYR A 12 7.77 6.98 4.73
C TYR A 12 8.19 5.90 3.74
N HIS A 13 8.62 6.29 2.53
CA HIS A 13 9.13 5.38 1.51
C HIS A 13 10.28 4.51 2.04
N CYS A 14 11.30 5.11 2.67
CA CYS A 14 12.47 4.37 3.15
C CYS A 14 12.08 3.35 4.23
N LEU A 15 11.26 3.76 5.19
CA LEU A 15 10.82 2.91 6.29
C LEU A 15 9.89 1.79 5.83
N LEU A 16 8.94 2.11 4.94
CA LEU A 16 8.01 1.13 4.39
C LEU A 16 8.76 0.09 3.55
N ARG A 17 9.67 0.52 2.67
CA ARG A 17 10.51 -0.39 1.88
C ARG A 17 11.39 -1.27 2.77
N ALA A 18 11.98 -0.71 3.83
CA ALA A 18 12.76 -1.50 4.79
C ALA A 18 11.91 -2.57 5.47
N LEU A 19 10.68 -2.24 5.89
CA LEU A 19 9.73 -3.21 6.46
C LEU A 19 9.39 -4.32 5.46
N MET A 20 9.07 -3.97 4.22
CA MET A 20 8.71 -4.95 3.18
C MET A 20 9.87 -5.93 2.91
N ARG A 21 11.09 -5.41 2.74
CA ARG A 21 12.28 -6.25 2.52
C ARG A 21 12.61 -7.12 3.73
N TYR A 22 12.47 -6.57 4.93
CA TYR A 22 12.68 -7.34 6.16
C TYR A 22 11.75 -8.55 6.19
N TRP A 23 10.45 -8.35 5.94
CA TRP A 23 9.49 -9.46 5.84
C TRP A 23 9.88 -10.45 4.75
N GLN A 24 10.18 -10.01 3.53
CA GLN A 24 10.59 -10.92 2.45
C GLN A 24 11.83 -11.76 2.77
N SER A 25 12.77 -11.22 3.56
CA SER A 25 13.97 -11.95 3.99
C SER A 25 13.77 -12.88 5.18
N HIS A 26 12.69 -12.69 5.95
CA HIS A 26 12.48 -13.40 7.22
C HIS A 26 11.64 -14.66 7.10
N TRP A 27 10.92 -14.85 5.99
CA TRP A 27 10.20 -16.08 5.73
C TRP A 27 11.13 -17.12 5.09
N GLU A 28 11.10 -18.35 5.62
CA GLU A 28 11.95 -19.45 5.16
C GLU A 28 11.70 -19.82 3.68
N THR A 29 12.73 -20.39 3.05
CA THR A 29 12.66 -20.93 1.69
C THR A 29 11.50 -21.92 1.53
N PRO A 30 10.84 -21.98 0.37
CA PRO A 30 11.25 -21.38 -0.91
C PRO A 30 10.81 -19.92 -1.11
N TRP A 31 10.23 -19.25 -0.11
CA TRP A 31 9.54 -17.97 -0.30
C TRP A 31 10.36 -16.71 0.02
N ALA A 32 11.59 -16.88 0.50
CA ALA A 32 12.51 -15.76 0.68
C ALA A 32 12.68 -15.01 -0.64
N ASP A 33 12.52 -13.68 -0.62
CA ASP A 33 12.45 -12.79 -1.80
C ASP A 33 11.28 -13.03 -2.77
N SER A 34 10.45 -14.06 -2.53
CA SER A 34 9.31 -14.40 -3.37
C SER A 34 7.95 -14.13 -2.72
N LEU A 35 7.92 -13.75 -1.44
CA LEU A 35 6.69 -13.44 -0.71
C LEU A 35 5.98 -12.21 -1.33
N PRO A 36 4.73 -12.37 -1.79
CA PRO A 36 3.93 -11.24 -2.25
C PRO A 36 3.62 -10.26 -1.12
N ILE A 37 3.83 -8.96 -1.34
CA ILE A 37 3.43 -7.93 -0.37
C ILE A 37 2.46 -6.94 -1.03
N GLY A 38 1.25 -6.89 -0.50
CA GLY A 38 0.24 -5.89 -0.86
C GLY A 38 0.23 -4.71 0.09
N ILE A 39 0.21 -3.50 -0.45
CA ILE A 39 0.00 -2.26 0.31
C ILE A 39 -1.32 -1.63 -0.09
N VAL A 40 -2.14 -1.26 0.89
CA VAL A 40 -3.30 -0.38 0.66
C VAL A 40 -2.81 1.07 0.63
N GLN A 41 -3.03 1.75 -0.50
CA GLN A 41 -2.77 3.17 -0.61
C GLN A 41 -3.66 3.92 0.38
N LEU A 42 -3.15 5.00 0.99
CA LEU A 42 -3.93 5.80 1.92
C LEU A 42 -5.13 6.46 1.23
N SER A 43 -6.35 6.23 1.73
CA SER A 43 -7.56 6.89 1.22
C SER A 43 -7.55 8.39 1.53
N ALA A 44 -8.43 9.15 0.87
CA ALA A 44 -8.56 10.57 1.16
C ALA A 44 -9.43 10.73 2.42
N TYR A 45 -8.90 11.43 3.41
CA TYR A 45 -9.60 11.78 4.63
C TYR A 45 -8.97 13.04 5.20
N SER A 46 -9.79 13.92 5.74
CA SER A 46 -9.40 15.24 6.21
C SER A 46 -8.74 16.07 5.10
N THR A 47 -8.79 17.40 5.17
CA THR A 47 -8.10 18.27 4.19
C THR A 47 -6.59 18.32 4.44
N ARG A 48 -5.91 17.17 4.40
CA ARG A 48 -4.46 17.09 4.66
C ARG A 48 -3.65 17.18 3.39
N SER A 49 -2.91 18.29 3.26
CA SER A 49 -1.98 18.55 2.16
C SER A 49 -0.86 17.53 2.03
N THR A 50 -0.57 16.75 3.07
CA THR A 50 0.50 15.74 3.09
C THR A 50 0.11 14.38 2.54
N ILE A 51 -1.19 14.11 2.32
CA ILE A 51 -1.67 12.81 1.82
C ILE A 51 -1.06 12.47 0.45
N PRO A 52 -1.03 13.37 -0.55
CA PRO A 52 -0.39 13.09 -1.84
C PRO A 52 1.08 12.66 -1.70
N ALA A 53 1.86 13.32 -0.85
CA ALA A 53 3.26 12.96 -0.61
C ALA A 53 3.42 11.58 0.05
N LEU A 54 2.50 11.21 0.96
CA LEU A 54 2.51 9.87 1.56
C LEU A 54 2.13 8.80 0.51
N ARG A 55 1.11 9.05 -0.32
CA ARG A 55 0.71 8.14 -1.42
C ARG A 55 1.85 7.91 -2.40
N TRP A 56 2.56 8.97 -2.76
CA TRP A 56 3.76 8.87 -3.61
C TRP A 56 4.84 8.00 -2.95
N SER A 57 5.03 8.15 -1.64
CA SER A 57 5.95 7.31 -0.88
C SER A 57 5.53 5.84 -0.81
N GLN A 58 4.23 5.55 -0.71
CA GLN A 58 3.69 4.18 -0.82
C GLN A 58 3.95 3.59 -2.20
N PHE A 59 3.66 4.36 -3.25
CA PHE A 59 3.92 3.96 -4.63
C PHE A 59 5.39 3.62 -4.86
N ARG A 60 6.33 4.51 -4.47
CA ARG A 60 7.76 4.24 -4.62
C ARG A 60 8.22 2.99 -3.86
N ALA A 61 7.74 2.79 -2.63
CA ALA A 61 8.11 1.61 -1.84
C ALA A 61 7.67 0.30 -2.54
N VAL A 62 6.48 0.29 -3.16
CA VAL A 62 5.98 -0.84 -3.94
C VAL A 62 6.79 -1.04 -5.22
N THR A 63 6.97 -0.01 -6.05
CA THR A 63 7.69 -0.18 -7.33
C THR A 63 9.17 -0.55 -7.16
N GLU A 64 9.76 -0.27 -6.00
CA GLU A 64 11.15 -0.60 -5.67
C GLU A 64 11.31 -1.89 -4.83
N THR A 65 10.22 -2.65 -4.65
CA THR A 65 10.21 -3.94 -3.95
C THR A 65 9.64 -5.03 -4.86
N PRO A 66 10.40 -6.09 -5.17
CA PRO A 66 9.91 -7.19 -6.01
C PRO A 66 8.65 -7.83 -5.46
N ARG A 67 7.79 -8.34 -6.36
CA ARG A 67 6.54 -9.04 -6.01
C ARG A 67 5.67 -8.27 -5.02
N SER A 68 5.58 -6.96 -5.22
CA SER A 68 4.71 -6.14 -4.42
C SER A 68 3.70 -5.41 -5.28
N PHE A 69 2.59 -5.03 -4.69
CA PHE A 69 1.50 -4.35 -5.39
C PHE A 69 0.84 -3.31 -4.49
N LEU A 70 0.16 -2.36 -5.13
CA LEU A 70 -0.53 -1.27 -4.48
C LEU A 70 -2.02 -1.35 -4.83
N ALA A 71 -2.86 -1.58 -3.82
CA ALA A 71 -4.31 -1.43 -3.95
C ALA A 71 -4.67 0.05 -3.69
N LEU A 72 -5.12 0.75 -4.72
CA LEU A 72 -5.59 2.12 -4.64
C LEU A 72 -6.86 2.17 -3.80
N SER A 73 -6.99 3.24 -3.01
CA SER A 73 -8.22 3.55 -2.28
C SER A 73 -8.58 5.04 -2.34
N LEU A 74 -7.85 5.82 -3.14
CA LEU A 74 -7.99 7.27 -3.22
C LEU A 74 -9.36 7.72 -3.74
N ASP A 75 -9.98 6.88 -4.55
CA ASP A 75 -11.30 7.02 -5.19
C ASP A 75 -12.44 6.63 -4.26
N TRP A 76 -12.11 6.05 -3.11
CA TRP A 76 -13.06 5.66 -2.09
C TRP A 76 -12.86 6.38 -0.75
N PRO A 77 -12.99 7.72 -0.70
CA PRO A 77 -12.97 8.45 0.56
C PRO A 77 -14.32 8.39 1.27
N ASP A 78 -14.34 8.73 2.57
CA ASP A 78 -15.56 8.78 3.36
C ASP A 78 -15.90 10.19 3.88
N LEU A 79 -15.81 11.17 2.98
CA LEU A 79 -15.83 12.61 3.32
C LEU A 79 -17.15 13.10 3.95
N ILE A 80 -18.25 12.35 3.81
CA ILE A 80 -19.58 12.74 4.30
C ILE A 80 -19.98 12.00 5.58
N ASN A 81 -19.09 11.19 6.16
CA ASN A 81 -19.43 10.37 7.33
C ASN A 81 -19.51 11.23 8.60
N PRO A 82 -20.67 11.26 9.30
CA PRO A 82 -20.84 12.06 10.51
C PRO A 82 -19.96 11.59 11.68
N CYS A 83 -19.47 10.35 11.65
CA CYS A 83 -18.56 9.80 12.66
C CYS A 83 -17.07 10.06 12.35
N GLY A 84 -16.77 10.75 11.25
CA GLY A 84 -15.41 11.05 10.79
C GLY A 84 -15.04 10.31 9.49
N ASP A 85 -14.13 10.91 8.74
CA ASP A 85 -13.81 10.52 7.36
C ASP A 85 -12.57 9.61 7.21
N ILE A 86 -11.88 9.33 8.33
CA ILE A 86 -10.61 8.59 8.35
C ILE A 86 -10.76 7.09 8.04
N HIS A 87 -11.97 6.54 8.12
CA HIS A 87 -12.23 5.11 7.95
C HIS A 87 -13.19 4.85 6.79
N PRO A 88 -12.70 4.51 5.59
CA PRO A 88 -13.54 4.17 4.45
C PRO A 88 -14.56 3.07 4.75
N ARG A 89 -15.79 3.24 4.25
CA ARG A 89 -16.87 2.24 4.32
C ARG A 89 -16.71 1.12 3.29
N THR A 90 -16.08 1.43 2.16
CA THR A 90 -15.85 0.56 0.99
C THR A 90 -14.65 -0.37 1.16
N LYS A 91 -14.59 -1.06 2.31
CA LYS A 91 -13.50 -1.99 2.62
C LYS A 91 -13.51 -3.21 1.70
N LEU A 92 -14.68 -3.59 1.18
CA LEU A 92 -14.83 -4.75 0.29
C LEU A 92 -14.22 -4.47 -1.09
N GLU A 93 -14.40 -3.26 -1.62
CA GLU A 93 -13.84 -2.81 -2.89
C GLU A 93 -12.30 -2.78 -2.81
N VAL A 94 -11.76 -2.24 -1.72
CA VAL A 94 -10.31 -2.26 -1.46
C VAL A 94 -9.78 -3.70 -1.30
N ALA A 95 -10.55 -4.57 -0.64
CA ALA A 95 -10.19 -5.99 -0.51
C ALA A 95 -10.19 -6.73 -1.84
N ALA A 96 -11.11 -6.42 -2.75
CA ALA A 96 -11.14 -6.99 -4.10
C ALA A 96 -9.87 -6.62 -4.89
N ARG A 97 -9.44 -5.36 -4.81
CA ARG A 97 -8.16 -4.90 -5.41
C ARG A 97 -6.94 -5.59 -4.81
N LEU A 98 -6.97 -5.84 -3.49
CA LEU A 98 -5.91 -6.61 -2.83
C LEU A 98 -5.84 -8.05 -3.36
N ALA A 99 -6.97 -8.71 -3.53
CA ALA A 99 -7.05 -10.06 -4.06
C ALA A 99 -6.54 -10.13 -5.51
N GLU A 100 -6.97 -9.18 -6.36
CA GLU A 100 -6.52 -9.06 -7.74
C GLU A 100 -5.00 -8.84 -7.83
N GLY A 101 -4.45 -7.93 -7.02
CA GLY A 101 -3.02 -7.66 -7.02
C GLY A 101 -2.18 -8.84 -6.54
N ALA A 102 -2.64 -9.56 -5.53
CA ALA A 102 -1.99 -10.78 -5.07
C ALA A 102 -1.98 -11.86 -6.17
N ASP A 103 -3.10 -12.05 -6.85
CA ASP A 103 -3.24 -13.00 -7.95
C ASP A 103 -2.33 -12.64 -9.13
N TYR A 104 -2.21 -11.35 -9.45
CA TYR A 104 -1.33 -10.89 -10.51
C TYR A 104 0.15 -11.16 -10.19
N VAL A 105 0.68 -10.69 -9.05
CA VAL A 105 2.13 -10.77 -8.78
C VAL A 105 2.64 -12.19 -8.50
N THR A 106 1.74 -13.11 -8.13
CA THR A 106 2.08 -14.53 -7.92
C THR A 106 2.23 -15.29 -9.24
N ARG A 107 1.52 -14.88 -10.29
CA ARG A 107 1.58 -15.50 -11.63
C ARG A 107 2.68 -14.94 -12.54
N GLN A 108 3.29 -13.82 -12.16
CA GLN A 108 4.29 -13.12 -12.96
C GLN A 108 5.73 -13.46 -12.53
N PRO A 109 6.73 -13.27 -13.41
CA PRO A 109 8.15 -13.40 -13.05
C PRO A 109 8.56 -12.38 -11.98
N ALA A 110 9.67 -12.68 -11.29
CA ALA A 110 10.22 -11.81 -10.26
C ALA A 110 10.51 -10.40 -10.82
N GLY A 111 10.01 -9.37 -10.14
CA GLY A 111 10.12 -7.96 -10.58
C GLY A 111 8.82 -7.33 -11.07
N ALA A 112 7.75 -8.11 -11.26
CA ALA A 112 6.43 -7.56 -11.54
C ALA A 112 5.86 -6.80 -10.32
N TYR A 113 5.25 -5.66 -10.59
CA TYR A 113 4.41 -4.92 -9.64
C TYR A 113 3.06 -4.63 -10.28
N PHE A 114 2.03 -4.44 -9.46
CA PHE A 114 0.66 -4.16 -9.91
C PHE A 114 0.07 -2.98 -9.15
N VAL A 115 -0.74 -2.20 -9.85
CA VAL A 115 -1.51 -1.08 -9.29
C VAL A 115 -2.94 -1.21 -9.80
N SER A 116 -3.90 -1.29 -8.89
CA SER A 116 -5.35 -1.43 -9.14
C SER A 116 -6.12 -0.57 -8.16
#